data_AF-A0ABD8B7I9-F1
#
_entry.id   AF-A0ABD8B7I9-F1
#
_cell.length_a   1.000
_cell.length_b   1.000
_cell.length_c   1.000
_cell.angle_alpha   90.00
_cell.angle_beta   90.00
_cell.angle_gamma   90.00
#
_symmetry.space_group_name_H-M   'P 1'
#
loop_
_entity.id
_entity.type
_entity.pdbx_description
1 polymer ?
#
loop_
_entity_poly.entity_id
_entity_poly.type
_entity_poly.pdbx_seq_one_letter_code
_entity_poly.pdbx_strand_id
1 'polypeptide(L)'
;MITHRFAMLARSGLQALDEPTVRAVVRQAVRDVRTAPPPPPDDPPADPALAALRRTVDDLAASTHAIGELMLEVAPAYLSDTDAVGVLALLCEEIGEPLDHGLAARRYAMSGDRRALHGTVL
;
A
#
# COMPACT_ATOMS: atom_id res chain seq x y z
N MET A 1 18.70 6.78 -0.12
CA MET A 1 17.86 6.25 -1.22
C MET A 1 18.71 6.00 -2.47
N ILE A 2 18.43 4.94 -3.22
CA ILE A 2 19.20 4.46 -4.39
C ILE A 2 19.36 5.54 -5.47
N THR A 3 18.30 6.32 -5.73
CA THR A 3 18.28 7.43 -6.70
C THR A 3 19.33 8.50 -6.40
N HIS A 4 19.52 8.85 -5.13
CA HIS A 4 20.54 9.82 -4.71
C HIS A 4 21.96 9.31 -4.98
N ARG A 5 22.19 8.00 -4.86
CA ARG A 5 23.50 7.37 -5.07
C ARG A 5 23.86 7.26 -6.54
N PHE A 6 22.92 6.92 -7.40
CA PHE A 6 23.13 6.99 -8.85
C PHE A 6 23.39 8.43 -9.31
N ALA A 7 22.71 9.42 -8.73
CA ALA A 7 22.96 10.84 -9.03
C ALA A 7 24.34 11.34 -8.54
N MET A 8 24.92 10.72 -7.50
CA MET A 8 26.29 10.99 -7.06
C MET A 8 27.32 10.35 -7.99
N LEU A 9 27.08 9.11 -8.45
CA LEU A 9 27.94 8.41 -9.40
C LEU A 9 27.98 9.09 -10.78
N ALA A 10 26.84 9.56 -11.27
CA ALA A 10 26.78 10.35 -12.49
C ALA A 10 27.59 11.66 -12.36
N ARG A 11 27.55 12.31 -11.19
CA ARG A 11 28.35 13.51 -10.89
C ARG A 11 29.84 13.25 -10.77
N SER A 12 30.26 12.03 -10.43
CA SER A 12 31.68 11.61 -10.40
C SER A 12 32.21 11.15 -11.77
N GLY A 13 31.45 11.34 -12.85
CA GLY A 13 31.91 11.09 -14.23
C GLY A 13 31.53 9.73 -14.81
N LEU A 14 30.60 8.99 -14.17
CA LEU A 14 30.12 7.70 -14.68
C LEU A 14 29.18 7.94 -15.87
N GLN A 15 29.66 7.66 -17.09
CA GLN A 15 28.95 7.97 -18.33
C GLN A 15 27.86 6.95 -18.71
N ALA A 16 27.94 5.72 -18.21
CA ALA A 16 26.94 4.67 -18.45
C ALA A 16 26.78 3.76 -17.23
N LEU A 17 25.53 3.43 -16.89
CA LEU A 17 25.20 2.49 -15.82
C LEU A 17 25.24 1.07 -16.37
N ASP A 18 26.38 0.40 -16.21
CA ASP A 18 26.47 -1.02 -16.52
C ASP A 18 25.87 -1.88 -15.40
N GLU A 19 25.49 -3.10 -15.76
CA GLU A 19 24.90 -4.08 -14.85
C GLU A 19 25.71 -4.30 -13.54
N PRO A 20 27.05 -4.46 -13.56
CA PRO A 20 27.80 -4.66 -12.33
C PRO A 20 27.75 -3.43 -11.40
N THR A 21 27.75 -2.21 -11.94
CA THR A 21 27.63 -0.98 -11.13
C THR A 21 26.26 -0.87 -10.47
N VAL A 22 25.18 -1.12 -11.22
CA VAL A 22 23.81 -1.12 -10.67
C VAL A 22 23.69 -2.17 -9.57
N ARG A 23 24.20 -3.38 -9.80
CA ARG A 23 24.18 -4.47 -8.84
C ARG A 23 24.93 -4.12 -7.55
N ALA A 24 26.08 -3.46 -7.66
CA ALA A 24 26.86 -3.02 -6.50
C ALA A 24 26.10 -1.96 -5.68
N VAL A 25 25.50 -0.97 -6.34
CA VAL A 25 24.73 0.11 -5.67
C VAL A 25 23.51 -0.47 -4.96
N VAL A 26 22.78 -1.39 -5.60
CA VAL A 26 21.61 -2.04 -5.00
C VAL A 26 22.03 -2.88 -3.79
N ARG A 27 23.08 -3.70 -3.90
CA ARG A 27 23.58 -4.49 -2.76
C ARG A 27 23.99 -3.62 -1.58
N GLN A 28 24.66 -2.50 -1.85
CA GLN A 28 25.05 -1.57 -0.80
C GLN A 28 23.81 -0.93 -0.14
N ALA A 29 22.83 -0.49 -0.93
CA ALA A 29 21.60 0.08 -0.40
C ALA A 29 20.80 -0.93 0.45
N VAL A 30 20.70 -2.17 0.00
CA VAL A 30 20.05 -3.25 0.77
C VAL A 30 20.82 -3.54 2.06
N ARG A 31 22.15 -3.58 2.01
CA ARG A 31 22.98 -3.77 3.20
C ARG A 31 22.74 -2.67 4.22
N ASP A 32 22.75 -1.42 3.80
CA ASP A 32 22.55 -0.28 4.69
C ASP A 32 21.15 -0.29 5.35
N VAL A 33 20.11 -0.70 4.61
CA VAL A 33 18.76 -0.87 5.17
C VAL A 33 18.74 -2.00 6.21
N ARG A 34 19.42 -3.12 5.95
CA ARG A 34 19.46 -4.26 6.88
C ARG A 34 20.28 -3.98 8.14
N THR A 35 21.30 -3.13 8.04
CA THR A 35 22.17 -2.77 9.17
C THR A 35 21.74 -1.50 9.87
N ALA A 36 20.73 -0.79 9.36
CA ALA A 36 20.20 0.38 10.02
C ALA A 36 19.60 -0.05 11.38
N PRO A 37 19.90 0.68 12.47
CA PRO A 37 19.19 0.48 13.71
C PRO A 37 17.68 0.66 13.48
N PRO A 38 16.82 -0.07 14.19
CA PRO A 38 15.38 0.18 14.13
C PRO A 38 15.11 1.66 14.42
N PRO A 39 14.17 2.29 13.70
CA PRO A 39 13.79 3.65 14.03
C PRO A 39 13.35 3.70 15.50
N PRO A 40 13.63 4.81 16.22
CA PRO A 40 13.11 4.98 17.55
C PRO A 40 11.58 4.80 17.51
N PRO A 41 10.99 4.19 18.55
CA PRO A 41 9.54 4.10 18.63
C PRO A 41 8.95 5.50 18.48
N ASP A 42 7.93 5.64 17.64
CA ASP A 42 7.20 6.91 17.53
C ASP A 42 6.72 7.31 18.93
N ASP A 43 7.04 8.54 19.35
CA ASP A 43 6.46 9.09 20.57
C ASP A 43 4.93 9.07 20.41
N PRO A 44 4.18 8.64 21.45
CA PRO A 44 2.73 8.71 21.39
C PRO A 44 2.30 10.15 21.08
N PRO A 45 1.23 10.36 20.28
CA PRO A 45 0.79 11.70 19.95
C PRO A 45 0.61 12.50 21.25
N ALA A 46 1.30 13.64 21.37
CA ALA A 46 1.19 14.51 22.54
C ALA A 46 -0.25 15.01 22.74
N ASP A 47 -1.04 15.01 21.66
CA ASP A 47 -2.45 15.34 21.66
C ASP A 47 -3.33 14.06 21.74
N PRO A 48 -4.05 13.85 22.85
CA PRO A 48 -4.97 12.72 23.00
C PRO A 48 -6.12 12.74 21.99
N ALA A 49 -6.54 13.90 21.48
CA ALA A 49 -7.57 14.00 20.45
C ALA A 49 -7.06 13.45 19.10
N LEU A 50 -5.83 13.78 18.73
CA LEU A 50 -5.19 13.22 17.52
C LEU A 50 -4.99 11.70 17.65
N ALA A 51 -4.64 11.22 18.85
CA ALA A 51 -4.54 9.78 19.12
C ALA A 51 -5.89 9.05 19.05
N ALA A 52 -6.98 9.71 19.46
CA ALA A 52 -8.33 9.17 19.32
C ALA A 52 -8.76 9.11 17.85
N LEU A 53 -8.54 10.20 17.10
CA LEU A 53 -8.85 10.25 15.66
C LEU A 53 -8.09 9.17 14.89
N ARG A 54 -6.80 8.97 15.18
CA ARG A 54 -6.00 7.95 14.50
C ARG A 54 -6.53 6.54 14.75
N ARG A 55 -6.99 6.25 15.97
CA ARG A 55 -7.66 4.98 16.29
C ARG A 55 -8.94 4.81 15.48
N THR A 56 -9.80 5.83 15.40
CA THR A 56 -11.01 5.76 14.58
C THR A 56 -10.70 5.50 13.10
N VAL A 57 -9.65 6.11 12.55
CA VAL A 57 -9.21 5.85 11.17
C VAL A 57 -8.69 4.42 11.00
N ASP A 58 -7.96 3.90 11.99
CA ASP A 58 -7.46 2.52 11.96
C ASP A 58 -8.62 1.50 12.09
N ASP A 59 -9.63 1.77 12.93
CA ASP A 59 -10.83 0.95 13.08
C ASP A 59 -11.68 0.94 11.79
N LEU A 60 -11.78 2.09 11.11
CA LEU A 60 -12.43 2.20 9.81
C LEU A 60 -11.68 1.42 8.74
N ALA A 61 -10.34 1.52 8.73
CA ALA A 61 -9.51 0.73 7.82
C ALA A 61 -9.64 -0.77 8.11
N ALA A 62 -9.72 -1.19 9.37
CA ALA A 62 -9.95 -2.60 9.72
C ALA A 62 -11.33 -3.08 9.23
N SER A 63 -12.37 -2.27 9.42
CA SER A 63 -13.72 -2.56 8.92
C SER A 63 -13.75 -2.68 7.40
N THR A 64 -13.07 -1.76 6.70
CA THR A 64 -12.97 -1.78 5.23
C THR A 64 -12.20 -3.01 4.72
N HIS A 65 -11.17 -3.44 5.45
CA HIS A 65 -10.47 -4.69 5.13
C HIS A 65 -11.40 -5.90 5.24
N ALA A 66 -12.21 -5.98 6.29
CA ALA A 66 -13.19 -7.06 6.45
C ALA A 66 -14.24 -7.07 5.32
N ILE A 67 -14.72 -5.90 4.88
CA ILE A 67 -15.57 -5.79 3.69
C ILE A 67 -14.83 -6.34 2.46
N GLY A 68 -13.57 -5.97 2.28
CA GLY A 68 -12.73 -6.48 1.19
C GLY A 68 -12.54 -8.00 1.21
N GLU A 69 -12.50 -8.63 2.39
CA GLU A 69 -12.49 -10.09 2.52
C GLU A 69 -13.80 -10.71 2.03
N LEU A 70 -14.95 -10.12 2.37
CA LEU A 70 -16.25 -10.55 1.82
C LEU A 70 -16.29 -10.40 0.28
N MET A 71 -15.72 -9.31 -0.24
CA MET A 71 -15.58 -9.13 -1.70
C MET A 71 -14.72 -10.22 -2.33
N LEU A 72 -13.69 -10.71 -1.64
CA LEU A 72 -12.81 -11.78 -2.12
C LEU A 72 -13.46 -13.16 -2.10
N GLU A 73 -14.41 -13.41 -1.19
CA GLU A 73 -15.21 -14.64 -1.20
C GLU A 73 -16.07 -14.74 -2.47
N VAL A 74 -16.59 -13.60 -2.94
CA VAL A 74 -17.45 -13.53 -4.14
C VAL A 74 -16.63 -13.37 -5.42
N ALA A 75 -15.60 -12.53 -5.41
CA ALA A 75 -14.70 -12.29 -6.54
C ALA A 75 -13.24 -12.59 -6.13
N PRO A 76 -12.78 -13.84 -6.29
CA PRO A 76 -11.46 -14.26 -5.83
C PRO A 76 -10.30 -13.48 -6.46
N ALA A 77 -9.15 -13.44 -5.78
CA ALA A 77 -7.98 -12.63 -6.16
C ALA A 77 -7.40 -12.93 -7.57
N TYR A 78 -7.68 -14.10 -8.14
CA TYR A 78 -7.23 -14.43 -9.50
C TYR A 78 -8.07 -13.74 -10.60
N LEU A 79 -9.23 -13.18 -10.26
CA LEU A 79 -10.04 -12.40 -11.20
C LEU A 79 -9.47 -11.00 -11.37
N SER A 80 -9.47 -10.52 -12.61
CA SER A 80 -9.21 -9.12 -12.91
C SER A 80 -10.33 -8.24 -12.36
N ASP A 81 -10.09 -6.94 -12.15
CA ASP A 81 -11.15 -6.01 -11.72
C ASP A 81 -12.28 -5.95 -12.75
N THR A 82 -11.99 -6.05 -14.05
CA THR A 82 -13.00 -6.08 -15.11
C THR A 82 -13.91 -7.31 -15.00
N ASP A 83 -13.35 -8.48 -14.70
CA ASP A 83 -14.13 -9.70 -14.50
C ASP A 83 -14.89 -9.66 -13.16
N ALA A 84 -14.31 -9.04 -12.14
CA ALA A 84 -14.91 -8.90 -10.82
C ALA A 84 -16.14 -7.97 -10.81
N VAL A 85 -16.17 -6.95 -11.67
CA VAL A 85 -17.30 -5.99 -11.77
C VAL A 85 -18.65 -6.70 -11.89
N GLY A 86 -18.76 -7.67 -12.80
CA GLY A 86 -20.03 -8.34 -13.05
C GLY A 86 -20.53 -9.17 -11.86
N VAL A 87 -19.60 -9.77 -11.12
CA VAL A 87 -19.93 -10.62 -9.96
C VAL A 87 -20.20 -9.77 -8.72
N LEU A 88 -19.42 -8.69 -8.53
CA LEU A 88 -19.54 -7.81 -7.36
C LEU A 88 -20.70 -6.83 -7.45
N ALA A 89 -21.15 -6.44 -8.64
CA ALA A 89 -22.24 -5.48 -8.80
C ALA A 89 -23.50 -5.87 -8.02
N LEU A 90 -23.88 -7.16 -8.05
CA LEU A 90 -25.06 -7.67 -7.34
C LEU A 90 -24.88 -7.62 -5.82
N LEU A 91 -23.72 -8.07 -5.32
CA LEU A 91 -23.43 -8.05 -3.89
C LEU A 91 -23.41 -6.61 -3.37
N CYS A 92 -22.72 -5.72 -4.08
CA CYS A 92 -22.63 -4.29 -3.74
C CYS A 92 -24.02 -3.63 -3.68
N GLU A 93 -24.90 -3.92 -4.63
CA GLU A 93 -26.29 -3.42 -4.60
C GLU A 93 -27.06 -3.93 -3.38
N GLU A 94 -26.92 -5.22 -3.03
CA GLU A 94 -27.62 -5.84 -1.90
C GLU A 94 -27.20 -5.25 -0.54
N ILE A 95 -25.91 -4.96 -0.38
CA ILE A 95 -25.37 -4.40 0.87
C ILE A 95 -25.35 -2.86 0.90
N GLY A 96 -25.79 -2.21 -0.18
CA GLY A 96 -25.79 -0.75 -0.29
C GLY A 96 -24.41 -0.12 -0.43
N GLU A 97 -23.41 -0.88 -0.88
CA GLU A 97 -22.04 -0.40 -1.09
C GLU A 97 -21.84 0.07 -2.54
N PRO A 98 -21.21 1.24 -2.77
CA PRO A 98 -20.83 1.65 -4.11
C PRO A 98 -19.85 0.63 -4.73
N LEU A 99 -20.07 0.25 -5.99
CA LEU A 99 -19.22 -0.73 -6.67
C LEU A 99 -17.73 -0.31 -6.70
N ASP A 100 -17.46 0.98 -6.90
CA ASP A 100 -16.10 1.52 -6.86
C ASP A 100 -15.44 1.31 -5.48
N HIS A 101 -16.22 1.44 -4.40
CA HIS A 101 -15.76 1.17 -3.04
C HIS A 101 -15.54 -0.33 -2.83
N GLY A 102 -16.45 -1.20 -3.27
CA GLY A 102 -16.27 -2.65 -3.22
C GLY A 102 -15.01 -3.14 -3.95
N LEU A 103 -14.73 -2.62 -5.14
CA LEU A 103 -13.49 -2.92 -5.88
C LEU A 103 -12.24 -2.39 -5.18
N ALA A 104 -12.31 -1.22 -4.56
CA ALA A 104 -11.21 -0.67 -3.77
C ALA A 104 -10.96 -1.49 -2.49
N ALA A 105 -12.01 -1.87 -1.77
CA ALA A 105 -11.95 -2.72 -0.59
C ALA A 105 -11.34 -4.09 -0.92
N ARG A 106 -11.75 -4.70 -2.05
CA ARG A 106 -11.15 -5.94 -2.56
C ARG A 106 -9.64 -5.80 -2.80
N ARG A 107 -9.21 -4.75 -3.50
CA ARG A 107 -7.78 -4.46 -3.73
C ARG A 107 -7.02 -4.23 -2.43
N TYR A 108 -7.66 -3.54 -1.48
CA TYR A 108 -7.09 -3.30 -0.17
C TYR A 108 -6.91 -4.60 0.63
N ALA A 109 -7.89 -5.49 0.65
CA ALA A 109 -7.76 -6.79 1.33
C ALA A 109 -6.67 -7.69 0.71
N MET A 110 -6.46 -7.63 -0.61
CA MET A 110 -5.37 -8.38 -1.25
C MET A 110 -3.97 -7.84 -0.92
N SER A 111 -3.85 -6.52 -0.75
CA SER A 111 -2.53 -5.85 -0.69
C SER A 111 -2.14 -5.35 0.70
N GLY A 112 -3.11 -5.11 1.57
CA GLY A 112 -2.95 -4.34 2.79
C GLY A 112 -2.58 -2.87 2.56
N ASP A 113 -2.52 -2.39 1.31
CA ASP A 113 -2.13 -1.02 1.00
C ASP A 113 -3.34 -0.09 1.02
N ARG A 114 -3.40 0.79 2.04
CA ARG A 114 -4.49 1.78 2.21
C ARG A 114 -4.67 2.70 1.01
N ARG A 115 -3.65 2.85 0.15
CA ARG A 115 -3.75 3.66 -1.08
C ARG A 115 -4.75 3.10 -2.08
N ALA A 116 -5.10 1.81 -1.99
CA ALA A 116 -6.14 1.21 -2.82
C ALA A 116 -7.52 1.87 -2.63
N LEU A 117 -7.77 2.45 -1.44
CA LEU A 117 -8.99 3.17 -1.06
C LEU A 117 -8.96 4.66 -1.45
N HIS A 118 -7.88 5.14 -2.07
CA HIS A 118 -7.80 6.55 -2.39
C HIS A 118 -8.79 6.93 -3.51
N GLY A 119 -9.58 7.97 -3.27
CA GLY A 119 -10.59 8.44 -4.23
C GLY A 119 -11.94 7.71 -4.15
N THR A 120 -12.09 6.74 -3.24
CA THR A 120 -13.40 6.21 -2.87
C THR A 120 -13.94 6.97 -1.66
N VAL A 121 -15.26 7.14 -1.61
CA VAL A 121 -15.91 7.76 -0.45
C VAL A 121 -15.78 6.79 0.73
N LEU A 122 -15.13 7.24 1.81
CA LEU A 122 -15.24 6.64 3.15
C LEU A 122 -16.45 7.26 3.86
#